data_AF-A0A5J4R094-F1
#
_entry.id   AF-A0A5J4R094-F1
#
_cell.length_a   1.000
_cell.length_b   1.000
_cell.length_c   1.000
_cell.angle_alpha   90.00
_cell.angle_beta   90.00
_cell.angle_gamma   90.00
#
_symmetry.space_group_name_H-M   'P 1'
#
loop_
_entity.id
_entity.type
_entity.pdbx_description
1 polymer ?
#
loop_
_entity_poly.entity_id
_entity_poly.type
_entity_poly.pdbx_seq_one_letter_code
_entity_poly.pdbx_strand_id
1 'polypeptide(L)'
;MDYRLELLHEDKFERLANRICQQILGIGVESFSKGKDGGKDGKFTGTSLKYPSETSPWSGKFIIQAKHTNNPIASCSDSEFSTIIDKEIEKIKRIKEDGEIDCYLLFTNRKYSGVSSGKILTRIRTNTGLDKVAIIGKESLNDLYINPNKDIIKEFNLDLIHIPFDFSENEIKNIIIKFHENLSSLSYDIESEVKKLRYDYERIEIEEKNKKKQVK
;
A
#
# COMPACT_ATOMS: atom_id res chain seq x y z
N MET A 1 6.43 -9.53 14.61
CA MET A 1 6.62 -10.02 13.24
C MET A 1 7.04 -8.83 12.38
N ASP A 2 7.96 -9.05 11.44
CA ASP A 2 8.33 -8.01 10.46
C ASP A 2 7.53 -8.24 9.17
N TYR A 3 6.38 -7.57 9.04
CA TYR A 3 5.53 -7.73 7.86
C TYR A 3 6.19 -7.11 6.62
N ARG A 4 6.01 -7.78 5.47
CA ARG A 4 6.53 -7.36 4.15
C ARG A 4 5.71 -6.21 3.56
N LEU A 5 5.71 -5.06 4.22
CA LEU A 5 4.89 -3.89 3.85
C LEU A 5 5.24 -3.33 2.45
N GLU A 6 6.44 -3.59 1.94
CA GLU A 6 6.86 -3.25 0.57
C GLU A 6 6.09 -3.99 -0.53
N LEU A 7 5.43 -5.11 -0.19
CA LEU A 7 4.60 -5.89 -1.10
C LEU A 7 3.14 -5.39 -1.14
N LEU A 8 2.78 -4.44 -0.29
CA LEU A 8 1.50 -3.75 -0.38
C LEU A 8 1.53 -2.77 -1.57
N HIS A 9 0.39 -2.61 -2.25
CA HIS A 9 0.19 -1.44 -3.11
C HIS A 9 0.12 -0.17 -2.27
N GLU A 10 0.57 0.95 -2.84
CA GLU A 10 0.58 2.27 -2.19
C GLU A 10 -0.78 2.62 -1.54
N ASP A 11 -1.88 2.45 -2.28
CA ASP A 11 -3.24 2.71 -1.80
C ASP A 11 -3.63 1.85 -0.60
N LYS A 12 -3.14 0.61 -0.57
CA LYS A 12 -3.38 -0.32 0.54
C LYS A 12 -2.56 0.10 1.76
N PHE A 13 -1.35 0.63 1.55
CA PHE A 13 -0.53 1.19 2.62
C PHE A 13 -1.11 2.50 3.18
N GLU A 14 -1.65 3.38 2.34
CA GLU A 14 -2.39 4.57 2.76
C GLU A 14 -3.61 4.21 3.63
N ARG A 15 -4.41 3.23 3.18
CA ARG A 15 -5.53 2.71 3.96
C ARG A 15 -5.08 2.13 5.30
N LEU A 16 -3.94 1.45 5.35
CA LEU A 16 -3.36 0.91 6.58
C LEU A 16 -3.00 2.04 7.56
N ALA A 17 -2.32 3.08 7.08
CA ALA A 17 -2.00 4.26 7.89
C ALA A 17 -3.26 4.93 8.44
N ASN A 18 -4.28 5.14 7.61
CA ASN A 18 -5.56 5.70 8.04
C ASN A 18 -6.28 4.80 9.06
N ARG A 19 -6.28 3.48 8.87
CA ARG A 19 -6.86 2.53 9.84
C ARG A 19 -6.18 2.60 11.19
N ILE A 20 -4.84 2.70 11.21
CA ILE A 20 -4.07 2.90 12.44
C ILE A 20 -4.45 4.24 13.08
N CYS A 21 -4.52 5.32 12.29
CA CYS A 21 -4.97 6.63 12.77
C CYS A 21 -6.37 6.60 13.38
N GLN A 22 -7.32 5.84 12.83
CA GLN A 22 -8.66 5.69 13.42
C GLN A 22 -8.62 5.09 14.83
N GLN A 23 -7.64 4.22 15.12
CA GLN A 23 -7.50 3.60 16.43
C GLN A 23 -6.81 4.51 17.45
N ILE A 24 -5.90 5.38 17.02
CA ILE A 24 -5.10 6.22 17.93
C ILE A 24 -5.63 7.65 18.05
N LEU A 25 -6.24 8.19 16.99
CA LEU A 25 -6.83 9.52 16.94
C LEU A 25 -8.33 9.47 17.21
N GLY A 26 -9.03 8.51 16.60
CA GLY A 26 -10.47 8.29 16.78
C GLY A 26 -11.21 8.05 15.47
N ILE A 27 -12.48 7.67 15.58
CA ILE A 27 -13.31 7.30 14.41
C ILE A 27 -13.53 8.45 13.42
N GLY A 28 -13.33 9.70 13.84
CA GLY A 28 -13.47 10.90 13.00
C GLY A 28 -12.33 11.15 12.02
N VAL A 29 -11.44 10.18 11.80
CA VAL A 29 -10.42 10.27 10.73
C VAL A 29 -11.10 10.18 9.37
N GLU A 30 -10.93 11.23 8.56
CA GLU A 30 -11.43 11.31 7.20
C GLU A 30 -10.33 10.84 6.23
N SER A 31 -10.60 9.79 5.45
CA SER A 31 -9.74 9.32 4.36
C SER A 31 -10.23 9.85 3.02
N PHE A 32 -9.33 10.33 2.18
CA PHE A 32 -9.69 10.88 0.86
C PHE A 32 -9.57 9.82 -0.25
N SER A 33 -10.38 9.98 -1.30
CA SER A 33 -10.20 9.22 -2.54
C SER A 33 -9.08 9.85 -3.38
N LYS A 34 -8.45 9.05 -4.24
CA LYS A 34 -7.47 9.56 -5.21
C LYS A 34 -8.07 10.69 -6.04
N GLY A 35 -7.48 11.89 -5.97
CA GLY A 35 -8.01 13.09 -6.62
C GLY A 35 -7.07 14.31 -6.53
N LYS A 36 -7.58 15.48 -6.93
CA LYS A 36 -6.86 16.79 -6.92
C LYS A 36 -6.50 17.29 -5.52
N ASP A 37 -6.86 16.56 -4.46
CA ASP A 37 -6.81 16.99 -3.07
C ASP A 37 -5.39 16.96 -2.48
N GLY A 38 -4.50 17.81 -3.01
CA GLY A 38 -3.27 18.29 -2.36
C GLY A 38 -2.22 17.24 -1.98
N GLY A 39 -2.48 15.95 -2.25
CA GLY A 39 -1.67 14.82 -1.83
C GLY A 39 -1.80 14.47 -0.35
N LYS A 40 -2.93 14.75 0.31
CA LYS A 40 -3.22 14.34 1.70
C LYS A 40 -3.89 12.97 1.72
N ASP A 41 -3.40 12.05 2.55
CA ASP A 41 -3.94 10.68 2.60
C ASP A 41 -5.05 10.55 3.65
N GLY A 42 -5.03 11.41 4.67
CA GLY A 42 -6.12 11.56 5.62
C GLY A 42 -6.03 12.83 6.46
N LYS A 43 -7.12 13.17 7.14
CA LYS A 43 -7.14 14.24 8.15
C LYS A 43 -7.96 13.86 9.37
N PHE A 44 -7.71 14.53 10.48
CA PHE A 44 -8.52 14.43 11.69
C PHE A 44 -8.55 15.78 12.38
N THR A 45 -9.67 16.19 12.98
CA THR A 45 -9.75 17.41 13.77
C THR A 45 -10.37 17.10 15.11
N GLY A 46 -9.66 17.42 16.18
CA GLY A 46 -10.08 17.16 17.55
C GLY A 46 -8.92 16.76 18.44
N THR A 47 -9.25 16.17 19.59
CA THR A 47 -8.26 15.59 20.51
C THR A 47 -8.15 14.10 20.22
N SER A 48 -6.92 13.63 20.03
CA SER A 48 -6.65 12.20 19.79
C SER A 48 -7.04 11.35 21.00
N LEU A 49 -7.44 10.10 20.75
CA LEU A 49 -7.81 9.17 21.83
C LEU A 49 -6.62 8.80 22.72
N LYS A 50 -5.45 8.52 22.11
CA LYS A 50 -4.29 7.97 22.85
C LYS A 50 -2.92 8.33 22.26
N TYR A 51 -2.83 9.37 21.43
CA TYR A 51 -1.58 9.75 20.78
C TYR A 51 -1.07 11.13 21.22
N PRO A 52 0.21 11.31 21.61
CA PRO A 52 1.24 10.29 21.79
C PRO A 52 1.04 9.47 23.08
N SER A 53 0.19 9.92 24.00
CA SER A 53 -0.22 9.17 25.18
C SER A 53 -1.67 9.51 25.57
N GLU A 54 -2.30 8.64 26.34
CA GLU A 54 -3.64 8.88 26.91
C GLU A 54 -3.66 10.03 27.92
N THR A 55 -2.53 10.28 28.60
CA THR A 55 -2.40 11.32 29.63
C THR A 55 -2.07 12.70 29.06
N SER A 56 -1.57 12.77 27.83
CA SER A 56 -1.23 14.03 27.16
C SER A 56 -1.50 13.91 25.65
N PRO A 57 -2.78 13.77 25.26
CA PRO A 57 -3.13 13.60 23.87
C PRO A 57 -2.87 14.89 23.09
N TRP A 58 -2.41 14.73 21.85
CA TRP A 58 -2.37 15.83 20.90
C TRP A 58 -3.80 16.24 20.53
N SER A 59 -3.99 17.54 20.36
CA SER A 59 -5.23 18.15 19.89
C SER A 59 -4.95 19.16 18.79
N GLY A 60 -5.87 19.28 17.83
CA GLY A 60 -5.81 20.20 16.71
C GLY A 60 -6.23 19.56 15.39
N LYS A 61 -5.85 20.17 14.28
CA LYS A 61 -5.97 19.66 12.91
C LYS A 61 -4.78 18.78 12.57
N PHE A 62 -5.02 17.48 12.41
CA PHE A 62 -4.04 16.48 12.01
C PHE A 62 -4.07 16.29 10.50
N ILE A 63 -2.90 16.31 9.89
CA ILE A 63 -2.69 15.83 8.52
C ILE A 63 -1.91 14.52 8.58
N ILE A 64 -2.46 13.50 7.91
CA ILE A 64 -1.91 12.16 7.82
C ILE A 64 -1.35 11.99 6.40
N GLN A 65 -0.08 11.62 6.33
CA GLN A 65 0.61 11.29 5.11
C GLN A 65 1.21 9.89 5.21
N ALA A 66 1.12 9.11 4.15
CA ALA A 66 1.79 7.86 3.93
C ALA A 66 2.76 8.00 2.75
N LYS A 67 3.97 7.46 2.89
CA LYS A 67 4.97 7.37 1.82
C LYS A 67 5.46 5.94 1.74
N HIS A 68 5.00 5.24 0.71
CA HIS A 68 5.32 3.86 0.44
C HIS A 68 6.54 3.75 -0.50
N THR A 69 7.21 2.60 -0.45
CA THR A 69 8.17 2.17 -1.46
C THR A 69 8.14 0.65 -1.59
N ASN A 70 8.29 0.13 -2.81
CA ASN A 70 8.42 -1.30 -3.05
C ASN A 70 9.85 -1.83 -2.78
N ASN A 71 10.80 -0.95 -2.44
CA ASN A 71 12.17 -1.36 -2.15
C ASN A 71 12.27 -1.92 -0.70
N PRO A 72 12.53 -3.23 -0.51
CA PRO A 72 12.53 -3.87 0.81
C PRO A 72 13.65 -3.39 1.74
N ILE A 73 14.72 -2.80 1.20
CA ILE A 73 15.89 -2.34 1.95
C ILE A 73 15.95 -0.81 2.04
N ALA A 74 14.92 -0.11 1.61
CA ALA A 74 14.88 1.35 1.64
C ALA A 74 14.91 1.91 3.07
N SER A 75 15.58 3.04 3.22
CA SER A 75 15.79 3.72 4.49
C SER A 75 15.35 5.19 4.41
N CYS A 76 14.93 5.73 5.55
CA CYS A 76 14.68 7.17 5.68
C CYS A 76 15.96 8.01 5.56
N SER A 77 17.14 7.40 5.64
CA SER A 77 18.43 8.07 5.39
C SER A 77 18.75 8.24 3.90
N ASP A 78 17.98 7.63 3.00
CA ASP A 78 18.26 7.66 1.57
C ASP A 78 18.01 9.07 1.02
N SER A 79 18.82 9.49 0.04
CA SER A 79 18.69 10.78 -0.63
C SER A 79 17.31 10.95 -1.29
N GLU A 80 16.77 9.88 -1.86
CA GLU A 80 15.42 9.82 -2.40
C GLU A 80 14.37 10.25 -1.36
N PHE A 81 14.46 9.71 -0.13
CA PHE A 81 13.53 10.07 0.93
C PHE A 81 13.71 11.52 1.38
N SER A 82 14.95 12.02 1.42
CA SER A 82 15.21 13.43 1.69
C SER A 82 14.49 14.35 0.69
N THR A 83 14.53 14.03 -0.60
CA THR A 83 13.80 14.80 -1.64
C THR A 83 12.28 14.70 -1.47
N ILE A 84 11.76 13.55 -1.03
CA ILE A 84 10.34 13.40 -0.69
C ILE A 84 10.00 14.36 0.46
N ILE A 85 10.81 14.37 1.53
CA ILE A 85 10.60 15.25 2.69
C ILE A 85 10.63 16.73 2.29
N ASP A 86 11.51 17.15 1.38
CA ASP A 86 11.53 18.54 0.89
C ASP A 86 10.20 18.95 0.25
N LYS A 87 9.63 18.08 -0.59
CA LYS A 87 8.33 18.32 -1.21
C LYS A 87 7.22 18.38 -0.17
N GLU A 88 7.28 17.53 0.86
CA GLU A 88 6.31 17.54 1.96
C GLU A 88 6.43 18.81 2.82
N ILE A 89 7.64 19.29 3.10
CA ILE A 89 7.86 20.56 3.82
C ILE A 89 7.18 21.72 3.10
N GLU A 90 7.34 21.82 1.78
CA GLU A 90 6.70 22.88 0.99
C GLU A 90 5.17 22.78 0.99
N LYS A 91 4.61 21.56 0.98
CA LYS A 91 3.17 21.37 1.13
C LYS A 91 2.68 21.77 2.52
N ILE A 92 3.39 21.35 3.57
CA ILE A 92 3.03 21.65 4.96
C ILE A 92 3.01 23.15 5.20
N LYS A 93 3.99 23.90 4.67
CA LYS A 93 4.02 25.37 4.76
C LYS A 93 2.73 25.99 4.19
N ARG A 94 2.32 25.58 2.99
CA ARG A 94 1.08 26.06 2.36
C ARG A 94 -0.16 25.75 3.20
N ILE A 95 -0.29 24.50 3.67
CA ILE A 95 -1.44 24.09 4.51
C ILE A 95 -1.44 24.86 5.84
N LYS A 96 -0.26 25.20 6.37
CA LYS A 96 -0.12 25.98 7.61
C LYS A 96 -0.47 27.45 7.40
N GLU A 97 -0.11 28.04 6.26
CA GLU A 97 -0.54 29.39 5.87
C GLU A 97 -2.08 29.48 5.81
N ASP A 98 -2.73 28.41 5.37
CA ASP A 98 -4.20 28.30 5.37
C ASP A 98 -4.79 28.02 6.77
N GLY A 99 -3.97 27.82 7.81
CA GLY A 99 -4.43 27.47 9.15
C GLY A 99 -5.06 26.08 9.26
N GLU A 100 -4.72 25.17 8.36
CA GLU A 100 -5.34 23.83 8.21
C GLU A 100 -4.50 22.68 8.79
N ILE A 101 -3.44 22.99 9.56
CA ILE A 101 -2.58 21.99 10.19
C ILE A 101 -1.98 22.47 11.52
N ASP A 102 -2.17 21.64 12.54
CA ASP A 102 -1.51 21.75 13.84
C ASP A 102 -0.59 20.55 14.12
N CYS A 103 -0.96 19.37 13.62
CA CYS A 103 -0.28 18.11 13.85
C CYS A 103 0.03 17.41 12.52
N TYR A 104 1.25 16.90 12.35
CA TYR A 104 1.65 16.18 11.15
C TYR A 104 2.14 14.77 11.50
N LEU A 105 1.52 13.76 10.88
CA LEU A 105 1.89 12.36 11.01
C LEU A 105 2.32 11.80 9.65
N LEU A 106 3.56 11.32 9.56
CA LEU A 106 4.09 10.69 8.35
C LEU A 106 4.35 9.20 8.60
N PHE A 107 3.68 8.34 7.87
CA PHE A 107 3.87 6.90 7.86
C PHE A 107 4.76 6.50 6.69
N THR A 108 5.71 5.59 6.91
CA THR A 108 6.51 5.03 5.82
C THR A 108 6.96 3.61 6.14
N ASN A 109 6.99 2.75 5.12
CA ASN A 109 7.56 1.40 5.24
C ASN A 109 9.08 1.36 5.07
N ARG A 110 9.74 2.53 5.00
CA ARG A 110 11.19 2.64 5.04
C ARG A 110 11.73 2.39 6.44
N LYS A 111 12.94 1.84 6.50
CA LYS A 111 13.70 1.67 7.74
C LYS A 111 13.94 3.03 8.39
N TYR A 112 13.59 3.19 9.67
CA TYR A 112 13.73 4.45 10.39
C TYR A 112 14.67 4.33 11.58
N SER A 113 15.96 4.58 11.32
CA SER A 113 17.00 4.51 12.34
C SER A 113 16.99 5.71 13.29
N GLY A 114 17.36 5.49 14.55
CA GLY A 114 17.37 6.54 15.60
C GLY A 114 18.25 7.77 15.30
N VAL A 115 19.28 7.65 14.46
CA VAL A 115 20.11 8.81 14.04
C VAL A 115 19.41 9.62 12.96
N SER A 116 18.77 8.94 12.00
CA SER A 116 17.98 9.60 10.96
C SER A 116 16.71 10.25 11.51
N SER A 117 16.18 9.72 12.62
CA SER A 117 14.91 10.19 13.18
C SER A 117 14.95 11.62 13.67
N GLY A 118 15.96 11.95 14.49
CA GLY A 118 16.15 13.30 14.99
C GLY A 118 16.39 14.32 13.87
N LYS A 119 17.18 13.98 12.85
CA LYS A 119 17.51 14.91 11.75
C LYS A 119 16.28 15.30 10.93
N ILE A 120 15.48 14.32 10.52
CA ILE A 120 14.31 14.56 9.67
C ILE A 120 13.22 15.31 10.46
N LEU A 121 12.97 14.91 11.71
CA LEU A 121 12.00 15.59 12.57
C LEU A 121 12.40 17.04 12.79
N THR A 122 13.64 17.31 13.21
CA THR A 122 14.14 18.68 13.40
C THR A 122 14.03 19.49 12.12
N ARG A 123 14.39 18.91 10.98
CA ARG A 123 14.27 19.59 9.68
C ARG A 123 12.84 19.99 9.36
N ILE A 124 11.86 19.08 9.52
CA ILE A 124 10.44 19.42 9.28
C ILE A 124 9.99 20.51 10.25
N ARG A 125 10.28 20.37 11.55
CA ARG A 125 9.89 21.35 12.57
C ARG A 125 10.48 22.74 12.30
N THR A 126 11.79 22.83 12.03
CA THR A 126 12.46 24.12 11.77
C THR A 126 11.94 24.79 10.50
N ASN A 127 11.67 24.04 9.44
CA ASN A 127 11.24 24.63 8.16
C ASN A 127 9.74 24.95 8.12
N THR A 128 8.91 24.25 8.90
CA THR A 128 7.45 24.46 8.90
C THR A 128 6.96 25.24 10.13
N GLY A 129 7.76 25.29 11.20
CA GLY A 129 7.37 25.81 12.51
C GLY A 129 6.27 25.00 13.20
N LEU A 130 6.02 23.75 12.79
CA LEU A 130 5.13 22.86 13.53
C LEU A 130 5.89 22.18 14.66
N ASP A 131 5.30 22.15 15.86
CA ASP A 131 5.90 21.43 17.00
C ASP A 131 5.48 19.94 17.00
N LYS A 132 4.21 19.68 16.71
CA LYS A 132 3.60 18.35 16.74
C LYS A 132 3.82 17.61 15.43
N VAL A 133 5.03 17.10 15.26
CA VAL A 133 5.46 16.31 14.09
C VAL A 133 5.92 14.94 14.55
N ALA A 134 5.43 13.89 13.89
CA ALA A 134 5.87 12.53 14.10
C ALA A 134 6.06 11.76 12.78
N ILE A 135 7.06 10.89 12.78
CA ILE A 135 7.33 9.95 11.68
C ILE A 135 7.25 8.55 12.25
N ILE A 136 6.43 7.71 11.64
CA ILE A 136 6.24 6.31 11.98
C ILE A 136 6.87 5.48 10.87
N GLY A 137 8.09 4.98 11.13
CA GLY A 137 8.80 4.10 10.22
C GLY A 137 8.40 2.64 10.33
N LYS A 138 9.04 1.79 9.51
CA LYS A 138 8.76 0.35 9.40
C LYS A 138 8.76 -0.36 10.75
N GLU A 139 9.77 -0.11 11.58
CA GLU A 139 9.93 -0.76 12.88
C GLU A 139 8.77 -0.43 13.82
N SER A 140 8.48 0.86 14.01
CA SER A 140 7.36 1.28 14.86
C SER A 140 6.00 0.84 14.30
N LEU A 141 5.81 0.88 12.99
CA LEU A 141 4.62 0.35 12.31
C LEU A 141 4.37 -1.11 12.70
N ASN A 142 5.38 -1.96 12.51
CA ASN A 142 5.28 -3.38 12.81
C ASN A 142 5.10 -3.62 14.31
N ASP A 143 5.96 -3.04 15.16
CA ASP A 143 6.02 -3.39 16.58
C ASP A 143 4.89 -2.79 17.42
N LEU A 144 4.53 -1.53 17.18
CA LEU A 144 3.59 -0.80 18.03
C LEU A 144 2.15 -0.83 17.51
N TYR A 145 1.96 -0.87 16.19
CA TYR A 145 0.63 -0.69 15.60
C TYR A 145 0.08 -1.97 14.97
N ILE A 146 0.90 -2.76 14.28
CA ILE A 146 0.43 -3.95 13.55
C ILE A 146 0.48 -5.21 14.41
N ASN A 147 1.64 -5.54 15.00
CA ASN A 147 1.82 -6.77 15.79
C ASN A 147 0.79 -6.95 16.92
N PRO A 148 0.43 -5.89 17.68
CA PRO A 148 -0.59 -6.01 18.73
C PRO A 148 -2.02 -6.14 18.18
N ASN A 149 -2.25 -5.88 16.89
CA ASN A 149 -3.58 -5.73 16.32
C ASN A 149 -3.92 -6.82 15.29
N LYS A 150 -4.57 -7.89 15.77
CA LYS A 150 -5.01 -9.02 14.93
C LYS A 150 -6.04 -8.62 13.87
N ASP A 151 -6.87 -7.61 14.13
CA ASP A 151 -7.87 -7.18 13.19
C ASP A 151 -7.24 -6.46 12.00
N ILE A 152 -6.22 -5.61 12.25
CA ILE A 152 -5.42 -4.99 11.18
C ILE A 152 -4.73 -6.06 10.33
N ILE A 153 -4.12 -7.06 10.96
CA ILE A 153 -3.41 -8.12 10.23
C ILE A 153 -4.36 -8.83 9.25
N LYS A 154 -5.57 -9.20 9.71
CA LYS A 154 -6.58 -9.85 8.88
C LYS A 154 -7.18 -8.92 7.83
N GLU A 155 -7.56 -7.70 8.21
CA GLU A 155 -8.18 -6.72 7.30
C GLU A 155 -7.26 -6.38 6.11
N PHE A 156 -5.95 -6.34 6.36
CA PHE A 156 -4.95 -6.05 5.35
C PHE A 156 -4.27 -7.29 4.78
N ASN A 157 -4.68 -8.50 5.15
CA ASN A 157 -4.10 -9.77 4.69
C ASN A 157 -2.55 -9.78 4.80
N LEU A 158 -2.00 -9.28 5.91
CA LEU A 158 -0.55 -9.14 6.07
C LEU A 158 0.14 -10.48 6.31
N ASP A 159 -0.59 -11.44 6.84
CA ASP A 159 -0.20 -12.84 7.07
C ASP A 159 -0.16 -13.67 5.78
N LEU A 160 -0.99 -13.37 4.77
CA LEU A 160 -0.96 -14.06 3.48
C LEU A 160 0.29 -13.73 2.65
N ILE A 161 0.86 -12.54 2.87
CA ILE A 161 2.10 -12.09 2.22
C ILE A 161 3.32 -12.82 2.82
N HIS A 162 3.15 -13.48 3.97
CA HIS A 162 4.18 -14.29 4.64
C HIS A 162 4.24 -15.74 4.18
N ILE A 163 3.53 -16.13 3.12
CA ILE A 163 3.76 -17.43 2.50
C ILE A 163 4.88 -17.23 1.46
N PRO A 164 6.18 -17.44 1.79
CA PRO A 164 7.05 -17.91 0.74
C PRO A 164 6.35 -19.16 0.21
N PHE A 165 6.19 -19.25 -1.10
CA PHE A 165 6.01 -20.54 -1.71
C PHE A 165 7.26 -21.37 -1.34
N ASP A 166 7.20 -22.04 -0.19
CA ASP A 166 8.26 -22.90 0.32
C ASP A 166 8.07 -24.23 -0.38
N PHE A 167 8.43 -24.25 -1.66
CA PHE A 167 8.50 -25.50 -2.40
C PHE A 167 9.81 -26.17 -2.01
N SER A 168 9.71 -27.34 -1.39
CA SER A 168 10.84 -28.25 -1.32
C SER A 168 11.31 -28.59 -2.75
N GLU A 169 12.59 -28.94 -2.91
CA GLU A 169 13.12 -29.43 -4.19
C GLU A 169 12.27 -30.57 -4.77
N ASN A 170 11.71 -31.41 -3.88
CA ASN A 170 10.80 -32.49 -4.24
C ASN A 170 9.46 -31.99 -4.78
N GLU A 171 8.90 -30.92 -4.23
CA GLU A 171 7.65 -30.33 -4.74
C GLU A 171 7.88 -29.68 -6.10
N ILE A 172 8.99 -28.95 -6.29
CA ILE A 172 9.35 -28.40 -7.61
C ILE A 172 9.52 -29.54 -8.62
N LYS A 173 10.27 -30.58 -8.26
CA LYS A 173 10.46 -31.77 -9.10
C LYS A 173 9.12 -32.43 -9.44
N ASN A 174 8.23 -32.61 -8.47
CA ASN A 174 6.93 -33.24 -8.68
C ASN A 174 6.03 -32.38 -9.58
N ILE A 175 6.08 -31.06 -9.45
CA ILE A 175 5.36 -30.15 -10.35
C ILE A 175 5.89 -30.29 -11.77
N ILE A 176 7.21 -30.29 -11.97
CA ILE A 176 7.83 -30.45 -13.29
C ILE A 176 7.48 -31.81 -13.91
N ILE A 177 7.55 -32.89 -13.13
CA ILE A 177 7.19 -34.24 -13.60
C ILE A 177 5.71 -34.28 -14.00
N LYS A 178 4.80 -33.80 -13.13
CA LYS A 178 3.37 -33.75 -13.46
C LYS A 178 3.10 -32.90 -14.70
N PHE A 179 3.76 -31.74 -14.84
CA PHE A 179 3.64 -30.91 -16.04
C PHE A 179 4.13 -31.64 -17.29
N HIS A 180 5.25 -32.37 -17.20
CA HIS A 180 5.81 -33.14 -18.31
C HIS A 180 4.91 -34.33 -18.71
N GLU A 181 4.38 -35.06 -17.73
CA GLU A 181 3.46 -36.19 -17.95
C GLU A 181 2.16 -35.73 -18.62
N ASN A 182 1.65 -34.56 -18.22
CA ASN A 182 0.44 -33.99 -18.78
C ASN A 182 0.70 -33.09 -19.99
N LEU A 183 1.96 -32.91 -20.42
CA LEU A 183 2.31 -32.00 -21.52
C LEU A 183 1.75 -32.50 -22.85
N SER A 184 1.74 -33.81 -23.04
CA SER A 184 1.14 -34.48 -24.19
C SER A 184 -0.39 -34.38 -24.19
N SER A 185 -1.06 -34.58 -23.05
CA SER A 185 -2.51 -34.39 -22.95
C SER A 185 -2.91 -32.92 -23.12
N LEU A 186 -2.14 -31.98 -22.57
CA LEU A 186 -2.37 -30.54 -22.72
C LEU A 186 -2.19 -30.11 -24.18
N SER A 187 -1.20 -30.66 -24.88
CA SER A 187 -1.02 -30.41 -26.32
C SER A 187 -2.20 -30.93 -27.15
N TYR A 188 -2.72 -32.12 -26.81
CA TYR A 188 -3.91 -32.68 -27.45
C TYR A 188 -5.17 -31.85 -27.17
N ASP A 189 -5.37 -31.42 -25.92
CA ASP A 189 -6.51 -30.58 -25.54
C ASP A 189 -6.43 -29.20 -26.19
N ILE A 190 -5.25 -28.58 -26.24
CA ILE A 190 -5.03 -27.30 -26.94
C ILE A 190 -5.27 -27.47 -28.45
N GLU A 191 -4.75 -28.53 -29.08
CA GLU A 191 -5.02 -28.80 -30.49
C GLU A 191 -6.51 -29.07 -30.76
N SER A 192 -7.18 -29.80 -29.86
CA SER A 192 -8.60 -30.10 -29.95
C SER A 192 -9.45 -28.83 -29.84
N GLU A 193 -9.12 -27.96 -28.89
CA GLU A 193 -9.83 -26.70 -28.67
C GLU A 193 -9.56 -25.70 -29.81
N VAL A 194 -8.32 -25.64 -30.33
CA VAL A 194 -7.99 -24.87 -31.54
C VAL A 194 -8.74 -25.42 -32.77
N LYS A 195 -8.87 -26.73 -32.92
CA LYS A 195 -9.65 -27.35 -34.01
C LYS A 195 -11.14 -27.04 -33.89
N LYS A 196 -11.73 -27.09 -32.69
CA LYS A 196 -13.12 -26.67 -32.45
C LYS A 196 -13.34 -25.20 -32.80
N LEU A 197 -12.48 -24.31 -32.30
CA LEU A 197 -12.56 -22.88 -32.59
C LEU A 197 -12.49 -22.62 -34.11
N ARG A 198 -11.54 -23.26 -34.83
CA ARG A 198 -11.46 -23.15 -36.29
C ARG A 198 -12.74 -23.64 -36.99
N TYR A 199 -13.31 -24.76 -36.55
CA TYR A 199 -14.55 -25.29 -37.12
C TYR A 199 -15.74 -24.34 -36.88
N ASP A 200 -15.85 -23.76 -35.69
CA ASP A 200 -16.90 -22.79 -35.36
C ASP A 200 -16.79 -21.52 -36.20
N TYR A 201 -15.56 -20.99 -36.41
CA TYR A 201 -15.33 -19.84 -37.29
C TYR A 201 -15.69 -20.13 -38.75
N GLU A 202 -15.30 -21.28 -39.30
CA GLU A 202 -15.68 -21.67 -40.67
C GLU A 202 -17.20 -21.80 -40.84
N ARG A 203 -17.89 -22.31 -39.81
CA ARG A 203 -19.34 -22.46 -39.82
C ARG A 203 -20.06 -21.11 -39.79
N ILE A 204 -19.56 -20.16 -38.98
CA ILE A 204 -20.06 -18.78 -38.94
C ILE A 204 -19.94 -18.12 -40.32
N GLU A 205 -18.79 -18.25 -41.01
CA GLU A 205 -18.61 -17.70 -42.36
C GLU A 205 -19.59 -18.32 -43.39
N ILE A 206 -19.83 -19.63 -43.31
CA ILE A 206 -20.77 -20.33 -44.19
C ILE A 206 -22.21 -19.86 -43.95
N GLU A 207 -22.62 -19.71 -42.69
CA GLU A 207 -23.95 -19.21 -42.33
C GLU A 207 -24.16 -17.75 -42.76
N GLU A 208 -23.17 -16.88 -42.60
CA GLU A 208 -23.21 -15.51 -43.11
C GLU A 208 -23.29 -15.45 -44.64
N LYS A 209 -22.55 -16.32 -45.33
CA LYS A 209 -22.59 -16.43 -46.80
C LYS A 209 -23.95 -16.94 -47.30
N ASN A 210 -24.60 -17.82 -46.55
CA ASN A 210 -25.93 -18.33 -46.87
C ASN A 210 -27.03 -17.30 -46.58
N LYS A 211 -26.92 -16.52 -45.50
CA LYS A 211 -27.81 -15.36 -45.23
C LYS A 211 -27.73 -14.33 -46.36
N LYS A 212 -26.53 -13.99 -46.84
CA LYS A 212 -26.36 -13.07 -47.99
C LYS A 212 -26.96 -13.58 -49.31
N LYS A 213 -27.14 -14.90 -49.46
CA LYS A 213 -27.78 -15.52 -50.65
C LYS A 213 -29.31 -15.55 -50.57
N GLN A 214 -29.91 -15.48 -49.38
CA GLN A 214 -31.37 -15.46 -49.19
C GLN A 214 -31.98 -14.05 -49.27
N VAL A 215 -31.15 -13.01 -49.30
CA VAL A 215 -31.58 -11.59 -49.39
C VAL A 215 -31.42 -11.04 -50.83
N LYS A 216 -31.32 -11.92 -51.82
CA LYS A 216 -31.43 -11.61 -53.26
C LYS A 216 -32.60 -12.39 -53.84
#